data_AF-A0A497I038-F1
#
_entry.id   AF-A0A497I038-F1
#
_cell.length_a   1.000
_cell.length_b   1.000
_cell.length_c   1.000
_cell.angle_alpha   90.00
_cell.angle_beta   90.00
_cell.angle_gamma   90.00
#
_symmetry.space_group_name_H-M   'P 1'
#
loop_
_entity.id
_entity.type
_entity.pdbx_description
1 polymer ?
#
loop_
_entity_poly.entity_id
_entity_poly.type
_entity_poly.pdbx_seq_one_letter_code
_entity_poly.pdbx_strand_id
1 'polypeptide(L)'
;MKKFLAVLILILVLPLASSDWKYQTKEKVYDFRVLDYDGDGKEDIAVGSEFFYIIDFEGNLLKEFKYKGYAFDFSKVYLVNSFAIGGKDRGYLVDYLGNLKFEYPLDDDAKFALIRDIDSDSRKEVIFATENKIYILYRNGNLKVSRSIPEIKKLECKDIDGDGDLEFIVAADKFYLLDKDLNTIWYCCTEANTFLVNDFDGDGTDEIVIAEKELLFYNYNGLLYWRETLDEEATDVFLGDYDSDKNREIIVFGKSKIFAYDKEGTKEWEFEYPTYKILSAAYIDDLDGDDINEVILGIGNHIIVLENEKKVADYSTTYSSDEIFKIRTRDTDNDGKKEIIASSWRFLNVFMYTKQIPEEKEEEEEKEEEIVDIEAKKTEADDLYKEGGSLFNDKNYTEAKAKFTQAKSIYEEIGDTEKVNVCDQFISKAYKGINGDKYFSQAQEKEKEGDFEGAIKDYETAKGFYSEINQEKVDLCIQKITELEGKKKFSGIFGYIPMIIFIVAIVAVIGYTVKIMKKK
;
A
#
# COMPACT_ATOMS: atom_id res chain seq x y z
N MET A 1 -11.05 -17.35 -1.34
CA MET A 1 -10.70 -16.35 -2.38
C MET A 1 -10.82 -14.96 -1.76
N LYS A 2 -9.84 -14.58 -0.92
CA LYS A 2 -9.71 -13.20 -0.43
C LYS A 2 -9.03 -12.39 -1.55
N LYS A 3 -9.49 -11.15 -1.73
CA LYS A 3 -9.12 -10.27 -2.83
C LYS A 3 -7.63 -9.90 -2.74
N PHE A 4 -6.89 -10.14 -3.81
CA PHE A 4 -5.63 -9.44 -4.09
C PHE A 4 -5.98 -7.97 -4.31
N LEU A 5 -5.65 -7.13 -3.35
CA LEU A 5 -5.58 -5.69 -3.56
C LEU A 5 -4.11 -5.38 -3.78
N ALA A 6 -3.71 -5.23 -5.05
CA ALA A 6 -2.42 -4.62 -5.37
C ALA A 6 -2.53 -3.15 -4.94
N VAL A 7 -1.97 -2.82 -3.79
CA VAL A 7 -1.87 -1.44 -3.30
C VAL A 7 -0.79 -0.76 -4.14
N LEU A 8 -1.23 0.02 -5.13
CA LEU A 8 -0.37 0.95 -5.83
C LEU A 8 -0.03 2.07 -4.84
N ILE A 9 1.19 2.09 -4.29
CA ILE A 9 1.63 3.14 -3.37
C ILE A 9 1.57 4.48 -4.09
N LEU A 10 0.67 5.34 -3.63
CA LEU A 10 0.79 6.77 -3.78
C LEU A 10 2.03 7.16 -2.97
N ILE A 11 3.15 7.44 -3.65
CA ILE A 11 4.36 7.94 -3.00
C ILE A 11 4.01 9.30 -2.41
N LEU A 12 3.59 9.33 -1.14
CA LEU A 12 3.67 10.53 -0.32
C LEU A 12 5.16 10.92 -0.33
N VAL A 13 5.41 12.11 -0.87
CA VAL A 13 6.74 12.73 -0.89
C VAL A 13 7.03 13.16 0.54
N LEU A 14 7.48 12.20 1.36
CA LEU A 14 7.99 12.51 2.67
C LEU A 14 9.27 13.34 2.52
N PRO A 15 9.53 14.31 3.42
CA PRO A 15 10.76 15.08 3.40
C PRO A 15 11.96 14.12 3.54
N LEU A 16 12.87 14.17 2.58
CA LEU A 16 14.11 13.39 2.64
C LEU A 16 14.94 13.83 3.85
N ALA A 17 15.16 12.91 4.77
CA ALA A 17 16.12 13.09 5.84
C ALA A 17 17.52 12.67 5.36
N SER A 18 18.52 13.53 5.63
CA SER A 18 19.94 13.22 5.43
C SER A 18 20.51 12.54 6.66
N SER A 19 21.59 11.76 6.50
CA SER A 19 22.32 11.13 7.62
C SER A 19 22.66 12.11 8.73
N ASP A 20 22.40 11.74 9.99
CA ASP A 20 22.78 12.51 11.17
C ASP A 20 24.28 12.71 11.24
N TRP A 21 25.02 11.64 10.96
CA TRP A 21 26.44 11.71 10.68
C TRP A 21 26.88 10.66 9.68
N LYS A 22 28.05 10.90 9.10
CA LYS A 22 28.70 9.96 8.19
C LYS A 22 30.20 9.98 8.37
N TYR A 23 30.81 8.82 8.18
CA TYR A 23 32.26 8.67 8.15
C TYR A 23 32.71 8.28 6.74
N GLN A 24 33.66 9.02 6.19
CA GLN A 24 34.22 8.74 4.87
C GLN A 24 35.50 7.93 4.98
N THR A 25 35.48 6.70 4.46
CA THR A 25 36.66 5.85 4.37
C THR A 25 37.58 6.26 3.21
N LYS A 26 38.84 5.83 3.28
CA LYS A 26 39.83 6.07 2.22
C LYS A 26 39.54 5.28 0.95
N GLU A 27 38.86 4.15 1.07
CA GLU A 27 38.47 3.28 -0.03
C GLU A 27 37.05 2.74 0.18
N LYS A 28 36.58 1.86 -0.70
CA LYS A 28 35.24 1.29 -0.61
C LYS A 28 35.00 0.63 0.77
N VAL A 29 33.82 0.82 1.35
CA VAL A 29 33.32 0.04 2.47
C VAL A 29 32.82 -1.29 1.93
N TYR A 30 33.38 -2.39 2.43
CA TYR A 30 33.01 -3.73 2.01
C TYR A 30 32.11 -4.43 3.02
N ASP A 31 32.36 -4.22 4.30
CA ASP A 31 31.53 -4.74 5.38
C ASP A 31 31.62 -3.80 6.61
N PHE A 32 30.65 -3.89 7.51
CA PHE A 32 30.68 -3.23 8.81
C PHE A 32 29.98 -4.07 9.89
N ARG A 33 30.37 -3.90 11.16
CA ARG A 33 29.79 -4.57 12.33
C ARG A 33 29.69 -3.58 13.49
N VAL A 34 28.64 -3.74 14.30
CA VAL A 34 28.52 -3.07 15.60
C VAL A 34 29.01 -4.02 16.68
N LEU A 35 29.91 -3.56 17.55
CA LEU A 35 30.55 -4.39 18.58
C LEU A 35 31.21 -3.55 19.68
N ASP A 36 31.28 -4.08 20.89
CA ASP A 36 32.13 -3.55 21.99
C ASP A 36 33.61 -3.89 21.73
N TYR A 37 34.37 -2.94 21.18
CA TYR A 37 35.75 -3.18 20.71
C TYR A 37 36.75 -3.24 21.87
N ASP A 38 36.68 -2.30 22.80
CA ASP A 38 37.66 -2.13 23.87
C ASP A 38 37.25 -2.82 25.18
N GLY A 39 36.01 -3.27 25.26
CA GLY A 39 35.49 -4.02 26.37
C GLY A 39 34.85 -3.19 27.46
N ASP A 40 34.63 -1.89 27.24
CA ASP A 40 34.02 -0.97 28.21
C ASP A 40 32.49 -1.12 28.31
N GLY A 41 31.89 -1.94 27.44
CA GLY A 41 30.46 -2.22 27.41
C GLY A 41 29.67 -1.22 26.57
N LYS A 42 30.32 -0.23 25.97
CA LYS A 42 29.78 0.58 24.88
C LYS A 42 30.15 -0.07 23.56
N GLU A 43 29.27 0.08 22.58
CA GLU A 43 29.53 -0.46 21.26
C GLU A 43 30.13 0.61 20.35
N ASP A 44 30.91 0.13 19.39
CA ASP A 44 31.57 0.88 18.33
C ASP A 44 31.20 0.26 16.98
N ILE A 45 31.54 0.97 15.91
CA ILE A 45 31.40 0.48 14.55
C ILE A 45 32.76 0.10 13.98
N ALA A 46 32.95 -1.20 13.77
CA ALA A 46 34.06 -1.73 13.01
C ALA A 46 33.72 -1.69 11.50
N VAL A 47 34.60 -1.09 10.70
CA VAL A 47 34.40 -0.94 9.25
C VAL A 47 35.57 -1.57 8.49
N GLY A 48 35.23 -2.48 7.58
CA GLY A 48 36.15 -3.15 6.67
C GLY A 48 36.23 -2.41 5.34
N SER A 49 37.42 -1.90 5.04
CA SER A 49 37.83 -1.30 3.77
C SER A 49 39.23 -1.85 3.43
N GLU A 50 39.94 -1.24 2.47
CA GLU A 50 41.41 -1.42 2.38
C GLU A 50 42.18 -0.99 3.66
N PHE A 51 41.45 -0.44 4.62
CA PHE A 51 41.87 -0.20 5.99
C PHE A 51 40.77 -0.73 6.91
N PHE A 52 41.15 -1.06 8.13
CA PHE A 52 40.20 -1.40 9.16
C PHE A 52 40.03 -0.19 10.08
N TYR A 53 38.78 0.25 10.27
CA TYR A 53 38.44 1.40 11.09
C TYR A 53 37.60 0.96 12.29
N ILE A 54 37.88 1.55 13.46
CA ILE A 54 36.96 1.54 14.60
C ILE A 54 36.51 2.98 14.81
N ILE A 55 35.20 3.19 14.80
CA ILE A 55 34.55 4.49 14.87
C ILE A 55 33.54 4.44 16.01
N ASP A 56 33.54 5.44 16.89
CA ASP A 56 32.49 5.55 17.91
C ASP A 56 31.15 6.01 17.29
N PHE A 57 30.07 5.96 18.06
CA PHE A 57 28.74 6.36 17.58
C PHE A 57 28.56 7.88 17.45
N GLU A 58 29.52 8.68 17.93
CA GLU A 58 29.62 10.11 17.64
C GLU A 58 30.36 10.41 16.32
N GLY A 59 30.82 9.37 15.60
CA GLY A 59 31.48 9.47 14.30
C GLY A 59 32.98 9.79 14.37
N ASN A 60 33.60 9.72 15.56
CA ASN A 60 35.03 9.89 15.74
C ASN A 60 35.78 8.60 15.45
N LEU A 61 36.90 8.75 14.75
CA LEU A 61 37.83 7.65 14.53
C LEU A 61 38.59 7.31 15.82
N LEU A 62 38.36 6.13 16.37
CA LEU A 62 39.11 5.60 17.51
C LEU A 62 40.41 4.94 17.06
N LYS A 63 40.34 4.12 16.00
CA LYS A 63 41.50 3.39 15.45
C LYS A 63 41.42 3.27 13.94
N GLU A 64 42.58 3.40 13.31
CA GLU A 64 42.78 3.03 11.90
C GLU A 64 43.97 2.08 11.83
N PHE A 65 43.80 1.00 11.08
CA PHE A 65 44.85 0.05 10.80
C PHE A 65 44.92 -0.28 9.32
N LYS A 66 46.13 -0.55 8.82
CA LYS A 66 46.35 -0.87 7.42
C LYS A 66 46.39 -2.37 7.20
N TYR A 67 45.38 -2.91 6.51
CA TYR A 67 45.30 -4.30 6.08
C TYR A 67 44.60 -4.38 4.73
N LYS A 68 45.01 -5.30 3.87
CA LYS A 68 44.30 -5.53 2.61
C LYS A 68 43.16 -6.51 2.86
N GLY A 69 42.01 -6.01 3.30
CA GLY A 69 40.85 -6.82 3.66
C GLY A 69 39.55 -6.26 3.10
N TYR A 70 38.48 -7.05 3.16
CA TYR A 70 37.12 -6.62 2.85
C TYR A 70 36.05 -7.42 3.61
N ALA A 71 36.34 -8.66 4.02
CA ALA A 71 35.52 -9.40 4.98
C ALA A 71 36.18 -9.37 6.36
N PHE A 72 35.42 -9.41 7.44
CA PHE A 72 36.00 -9.51 8.78
C PHE A 72 34.97 -9.97 9.83
N ASP A 73 35.48 -10.43 10.96
CA ASP A 73 34.73 -10.75 12.17
C ASP A 73 35.59 -10.53 13.42
N PHE A 74 34.91 -10.33 14.55
CA PHE A 74 35.55 -10.00 15.81
C PHE A 74 35.16 -10.97 16.90
N SER A 75 36.10 -11.23 17.81
CA SER A 75 35.81 -11.98 19.01
C SER A 75 36.62 -11.49 20.20
N LYS A 76 35.92 -11.24 21.31
CA LYS A 76 36.47 -11.13 22.65
C LYS A 76 36.86 -12.54 23.13
N VAL A 77 38.15 -12.76 23.35
CA VAL A 77 38.67 -13.94 24.08
C VAL A 77 39.24 -13.41 25.39
N TYR A 78 39.00 -14.10 26.51
CA TYR A 78 39.39 -13.74 27.88
C TYR A 78 40.86 -13.30 28.11
N LEU A 79 41.73 -13.35 27.09
CA LEU A 79 43.12 -12.88 27.18
C LEU A 79 43.59 -12.05 25.98
N VAL A 80 42.86 -12.00 24.86
CA VAL A 80 43.24 -11.15 23.70
C VAL A 80 42.03 -10.88 22.82
N ASN A 81 41.60 -9.62 22.74
CA ASN A 81 40.68 -9.13 21.71
C ASN A 81 41.37 -9.30 20.35
N SER A 82 40.72 -9.95 19.37
CA SER A 82 41.33 -10.26 18.07
C SER A 82 40.29 -10.23 16.94
N PHE A 83 40.78 -9.93 15.74
CA PHE A 83 39.99 -9.83 14.51
C PHE A 83 40.45 -10.86 13.50
N ALA A 84 39.50 -11.54 12.87
CA ALA A 84 39.76 -12.25 11.63
C ALA A 84 39.42 -11.29 10.50
N ILE A 85 40.35 -11.10 9.56
CA ILE A 85 40.16 -10.25 8.39
C ILE A 85 40.39 -11.11 7.17
N GLY A 86 39.37 -11.23 6.32
CA GLY A 86 39.46 -11.80 5.00
C GLY A 86 39.87 -10.73 3.99
N GLY A 87 40.82 -11.05 3.12
CA GLY A 87 41.32 -10.16 2.10
C GLY A 87 41.58 -10.84 0.78
N LYS A 88 42.28 -10.12 -0.10
CA LYS A 88 42.66 -10.65 -1.41
C LYS A 88 43.61 -11.84 -1.21
N ASP A 89 43.25 -13.00 -1.74
CA ASP A 89 44.01 -14.27 -1.67
C ASP A 89 44.52 -14.72 -0.27
N ARG A 90 44.06 -14.08 0.82
CA ARG A 90 44.63 -14.23 2.17
C ARG A 90 43.61 -13.99 3.27
N GLY A 91 43.77 -14.71 4.38
CA GLY A 91 43.15 -14.42 5.67
C GLY A 91 44.17 -13.97 6.70
N TYR A 92 43.78 -13.09 7.62
CA TYR A 92 44.64 -12.54 8.66
C TYR A 92 43.99 -12.70 10.03
N LEU A 93 44.77 -13.04 11.05
CA LEU A 93 44.38 -12.88 12.45
C LEU A 93 45.21 -11.74 13.05
N VAL A 94 44.54 -10.77 13.65
CA VAL A 94 45.14 -9.56 14.20
C VAL A 94 44.73 -9.38 15.65
N ASP A 95 45.61 -8.85 16.51
CA ASP A 95 45.19 -8.42 17.85
C ASP A 95 44.48 -7.06 17.83
N TYR A 96 43.91 -6.67 18.96
CA TYR A 96 43.20 -5.38 19.09
C TYR A 96 44.07 -4.15 18.89
N LEU A 97 45.38 -4.25 19.08
CA LEU A 97 46.34 -3.17 18.79
C LEU A 97 46.73 -3.13 17.32
N GLY A 98 46.22 -4.06 16.52
CA GLY A 98 46.48 -4.18 15.11
C GLY A 98 47.78 -4.92 14.75
N ASN A 99 48.38 -5.64 15.70
CA ASN A 99 49.55 -6.46 15.40
C ASN A 99 49.11 -7.77 14.73
N LEU A 100 49.74 -8.09 13.60
CA LEU A 100 49.52 -9.36 12.90
C LEU A 100 49.96 -10.54 13.78
N LYS A 101 49.05 -11.47 14.03
CA LYS A 101 49.36 -12.75 14.69
C LYS A 101 49.79 -13.79 13.67
N PHE A 102 49.00 -13.95 12.60
CA PHE A 102 49.36 -14.76 11.45
C PHE A 102 48.62 -14.29 10.20
N GLU A 103 49.14 -14.66 9.04
CA GLU A 103 48.44 -14.63 7.76
C GLU A 103 48.39 -16.06 7.19
N TYR A 104 47.34 -16.36 6.43
CA TYR A 104 47.15 -17.66 5.80
C TYR A 104 46.77 -17.48 4.32
N PRO A 105 47.46 -18.13 3.38
CA PRO A 105 47.13 -18.05 1.96
C PRO A 105 45.84 -18.83 1.66
N LEU A 106 44.94 -18.19 0.94
CA LEU A 106 43.68 -18.77 0.47
C LEU A 106 43.77 -19.07 -1.03
N ASP A 107 42.85 -19.88 -1.52
CA ASP A 107 42.76 -20.23 -2.95
C ASP A 107 42.16 -19.10 -3.79
N ASP A 108 41.40 -18.21 -3.16
CA ASP A 108 40.79 -17.05 -3.76
C ASP A 108 40.54 -15.99 -2.67
N ASP A 109 39.86 -14.94 -3.08
CA ASP A 109 39.33 -13.86 -2.28
C ASP A 109 38.40 -14.36 -1.14
N ALA A 110 38.72 -13.98 0.10
CA ALA A 110 37.96 -14.34 1.31
C ALA A 110 36.61 -13.61 1.40
N LYS A 111 35.51 -14.31 1.12
CA LYS A 111 34.14 -13.79 1.30
C LYS A 111 33.72 -13.71 2.77
N PHE A 112 34.17 -14.66 3.58
CA PHE A 112 33.84 -14.75 5.00
C PHE A 112 35.09 -14.91 5.83
N ALA A 113 35.08 -14.28 7.00
CA ALA A 113 36.05 -14.47 8.06
C ALA A 113 35.25 -14.57 9.36
N LEU A 114 35.47 -15.61 10.18
CA LEU A 114 34.77 -15.81 11.45
C LEU A 114 35.75 -16.23 12.55
N ILE A 115 35.45 -15.90 13.80
CA ILE A 115 36.15 -16.42 14.99
C ILE A 115 35.14 -17.04 15.94
N ARG A 116 35.10 -18.37 16.03
CA ARG A 116 34.08 -19.13 16.76
C ARG A 116 34.70 -20.31 17.50
N ASP A 117 34.12 -20.64 18.64
CA ASP A 117 34.46 -21.83 19.44
C ASP A 117 33.60 -22.96 18.89
N ILE A 118 34.11 -23.68 17.89
CA ILE A 118 33.27 -24.62 17.10
C ILE A 118 33.12 -25.98 17.76
N ASP A 119 33.98 -26.29 18.73
CA ASP A 119 34.02 -27.59 19.42
C ASP A 119 33.89 -27.46 20.94
N SER A 120 33.33 -26.33 21.39
CA SER A 120 33.01 -26.04 22.79
C SER A 120 34.19 -26.20 23.76
N ASP A 121 35.44 -26.08 23.27
CA ASP A 121 36.65 -26.25 24.09
C ASP A 121 37.13 -24.94 24.76
N SER A 122 36.34 -23.86 24.61
CA SER A 122 36.65 -22.49 25.02
C SER A 122 37.79 -21.84 24.24
N ARG A 123 38.23 -22.42 23.12
CA ARG A 123 39.31 -21.92 22.26
C ARG A 123 38.85 -21.77 20.82
N LYS A 124 38.31 -20.59 20.56
CA LYS A 124 37.90 -20.16 19.22
C LYS A 124 38.93 -20.40 18.10
N GLU A 125 38.50 -21.12 17.08
CA GLU A 125 39.10 -21.25 15.76
C GLU A 125 38.93 -19.97 14.93
N VAL A 126 39.74 -19.90 13.88
CA VAL A 126 39.63 -18.89 12.83
C VAL A 126 39.14 -19.58 11.55
N ILE A 127 38.02 -19.11 11.02
CA ILE A 127 37.39 -19.65 9.83
C ILE A 127 37.53 -18.62 8.71
N PHE A 128 37.96 -19.07 7.54
CA PHE A 128 37.88 -18.29 6.31
C PHE A 128 37.12 -19.08 5.26
N ALA A 129 36.27 -18.41 4.48
CA ALA A 129 35.67 -19.02 3.31
C ALA A 129 35.84 -18.13 2.09
N THR A 130 36.24 -18.76 0.98
CA THR A 130 36.34 -18.15 -0.35
C THR A 130 35.09 -18.46 -1.16
N GLU A 131 35.07 -18.12 -2.45
CA GLU A 131 34.00 -18.57 -3.37
C GLU A 131 33.81 -20.09 -3.34
N ASN A 132 34.87 -20.88 -3.16
CA ASN A 132 34.83 -22.32 -3.44
C ASN A 132 35.35 -23.21 -2.30
N LYS A 133 35.71 -22.64 -1.15
CA LYS A 133 36.39 -23.40 -0.10
C LYS A 133 36.26 -22.78 1.28
N ILE A 134 36.04 -23.63 2.29
CA ILE A 134 36.10 -23.29 3.71
C ILE A 134 37.41 -23.80 4.31
N TYR A 135 38.02 -22.97 5.16
CA TYR A 135 39.23 -23.24 5.92
C TYR A 135 38.94 -23.04 7.40
N ILE A 136 39.29 -24.02 8.23
CA ILE A 136 39.30 -23.91 9.69
C ILE A 136 40.76 -23.95 10.14
N LEU A 137 41.17 -22.93 10.86
CA LEU A 137 42.52 -22.76 11.39
C LEU A 137 42.45 -22.75 12.91
N TYR A 138 43.42 -23.41 13.54
CA TYR A 138 43.70 -23.15 14.93
C TYR A 138 44.14 -21.70 15.12
N ARG A 139 44.00 -21.17 16.34
CA ARG A 139 44.38 -19.79 16.68
C ARG A 139 45.87 -19.46 16.43
N ASN A 140 46.73 -20.48 16.32
CA ASN A 140 48.15 -20.33 15.98
C ASN A 140 48.41 -20.24 14.46
N GLY A 141 47.38 -20.31 13.62
CA GLY A 141 47.47 -20.23 12.16
C GLY A 141 47.68 -21.57 11.46
N ASN A 142 47.79 -22.68 12.19
CA ASN A 142 47.87 -24.00 11.58
C ASN A 142 46.50 -24.45 11.07
N LEU A 143 46.46 -25.04 9.87
CA LEU A 143 45.24 -25.61 9.30
C LEU A 143 44.76 -26.79 10.16
N LYS A 144 43.51 -26.69 10.64
CA LYS A 144 42.76 -27.79 11.28
C LYS A 144 42.14 -28.66 10.20
N VAL A 145 41.30 -28.08 9.34
CA VAL A 145 40.64 -28.76 8.22
C VAL A 145 40.28 -27.76 7.12
N SER A 146 40.13 -28.24 5.88
CA SER A 146 39.54 -27.44 4.80
C SER A 146 38.68 -28.30 3.89
N ARG A 147 37.63 -27.71 3.32
CA ARG A 147 36.71 -28.41 2.42
C ARG A 147 36.31 -27.54 1.24
N SER A 148 36.37 -28.10 0.03
CA SER A 148 35.84 -27.46 -1.17
C SER A 148 34.32 -27.55 -1.21
N ILE A 149 33.67 -26.40 -1.37
CA ILE A 149 32.23 -26.24 -1.52
C ILE A 149 32.05 -25.16 -2.59
N PRO A 150 31.54 -25.49 -3.80
CA PRO A 150 31.45 -24.53 -4.89
C PRO A 150 30.41 -23.43 -4.62
N GLU A 151 30.71 -22.22 -5.06
CA GLU A 151 29.77 -21.07 -5.10
C GLU A 151 29.17 -20.70 -3.74
N ILE A 152 29.97 -20.57 -2.69
CA ILE A 152 29.52 -20.17 -1.35
C ILE A 152 28.91 -18.75 -1.39
N LYS A 153 27.64 -18.64 -1.00
CA LYS A 153 26.85 -17.40 -0.97
C LYS A 153 26.55 -16.91 0.44
N LYS A 154 26.30 -17.83 1.38
CA LYS A 154 26.10 -17.53 2.82
C LYS A 154 26.71 -18.64 3.68
N LEU A 155 27.32 -18.25 4.79
CA LEU A 155 27.93 -19.15 5.78
C LEU A 155 27.64 -18.63 7.18
N GLU A 156 27.09 -19.50 8.03
CA GLU A 156 26.90 -19.26 9.46
C GLU A 156 27.37 -20.46 10.28
N CYS A 157 27.71 -20.21 11.55
CA CYS A 157 28.05 -21.25 12.52
C CYS A 157 27.13 -21.10 13.72
N LYS A 158 26.38 -22.16 14.06
CA LYS A 158 25.41 -22.18 15.17
C LYS A 158 25.27 -23.62 15.68
N ASP A 159 25.09 -23.75 16.99
CA ASP A 159 24.67 -25.01 17.63
C ASP A 159 23.19 -25.17 17.35
N ILE A 160 22.84 -26.05 16.41
CA ILE A 160 21.45 -26.20 15.95
C ILE A 160 20.75 -27.42 16.55
N ASP A 161 21.49 -28.33 17.16
CA ASP A 161 20.95 -29.55 17.77
C ASP A 161 21.08 -29.58 19.30
N GLY A 162 21.69 -28.55 19.89
CA GLY A 162 21.83 -28.34 21.33
C GLY A 162 22.93 -29.17 21.97
N ASP A 163 23.86 -29.72 21.19
CA ASP A 163 24.96 -30.55 21.71
C ASP A 163 26.16 -29.71 22.22
N GLY A 164 26.19 -28.42 21.87
CA GLY A 164 27.20 -27.44 22.25
C GLY A 164 28.31 -27.24 21.22
N ASP A 165 28.52 -28.16 20.29
CA ASP A 165 29.39 -27.94 19.14
C ASP A 165 28.65 -27.04 18.11
N LEU A 166 29.39 -26.38 17.23
CA LEU A 166 28.77 -25.53 16.19
C LEU A 166 28.76 -26.26 14.85
N GLU A 167 27.57 -26.32 14.23
CA GLU A 167 27.42 -26.75 12.85
C GLU A 167 27.74 -25.61 11.89
N PHE A 168 28.15 -25.97 10.67
CA PHE A 168 28.32 -25.04 9.56
C PHE A 168 27.10 -25.13 8.64
N ILE A 169 26.36 -24.04 8.56
CA ILE A 169 25.20 -23.88 7.69
C ILE A 169 25.64 -23.09 6.45
N VAL A 170 25.56 -23.72 5.27
CA VAL A 170 26.16 -23.18 4.05
C VAL A 170 25.15 -23.17 2.91
N ALA A 171 24.80 -21.98 2.42
CA ALA A 171 24.16 -21.81 1.12
C ALA A 171 25.23 -21.62 0.04
N ALA A 172 25.23 -22.51 -0.95
CA ALA A 172 26.21 -22.54 -2.01
C ALA A 172 25.57 -23.05 -3.33
N ASP A 173 26.30 -23.81 -4.16
CA ASP A 173 25.73 -24.57 -5.28
C ASP A 173 24.59 -25.52 -4.85
N LYS A 174 24.64 -25.90 -3.57
CA LYS A 174 23.64 -26.63 -2.81
C LYS A 174 23.56 -26.05 -1.41
N PHE A 175 22.55 -26.47 -0.66
CA PHE A 175 22.59 -26.32 0.79
C PHE A 175 23.40 -27.44 1.44
N TYR A 176 24.29 -27.10 2.37
CA TYR A 176 25.03 -28.06 3.20
C TYR A 176 24.86 -27.74 4.68
N LEU A 177 24.58 -28.79 5.45
CA LEU A 177 24.81 -28.80 6.89
C LEU A 177 26.02 -29.67 7.19
N LEU A 178 27.01 -29.10 7.87
CA LEU A 178 28.27 -29.78 8.17
C LEU A 178 28.56 -29.75 9.66
N ASP A 179 29.25 -30.78 10.14
CA ASP A 179 29.79 -30.79 11.49
C ASP A 179 31.01 -29.83 11.62
N LYS A 180 31.49 -29.68 12.85
CA LYS A 180 32.69 -28.91 13.21
C LYS A 180 33.99 -29.33 12.50
N ASP A 181 34.03 -30.54 11.95
CA ASP A 181 35.16 -31.10 11.19
C ASP A 181 34.91 -30.99 9.66
N LEU A 182 33.88 -30.24 9.25
CA LEU A 182 33.41 -30.05 7.88
C LEU A 182 32.93 -31.34 7.19
N ASN A 183 32.58 -32.40 7.92
CA ASN A 183 31.90 -33.56 7.34
C ASN A 183 30.43 -33.23 7.11
N THR A 184 29.83 -33.78 6.05
CA THR A 184 28.41 -33.56 5.80
C THR A 184 27.56 -34.35 6.76
N ILE A 185 26.71 -33.64 7.50
CA ILE A 185 25.58 -34.22 8.22
C ILE A 185 24.50 -34.56 7.18
N TRP A 186 24.03 -33.55 6.44
CA TRP A 186 23.17 -33.72 5.27
C TRP A 186 23.30 -32.53 4.30
N TYR A 187 22.71 -32.67 3.12
CA TYR A 187 22.67 -31.62 2.10
C TYR A 187 21.36 -31.70 1.31
N CYS A 188 20.93 -30.57 0.74
CA CYS A 188 19.81 -30.52 -0.20
C CYS A 188 20.35 -30.36 -1.63
N CYS A 189 19.77 -31.06 -2.61
CA CYS A 189 20.23 -31.00 -4.01
C CYS A 189 19.82 -29.73 -4.75
N THR A 190 19.08 -28.83 -4.11
CA THR A 190 18.68 -27.55 -4.68
C THR A 190 19.72 -26.49 -4.36
N GLU A 191 19.93 -25.57 -5.31
CA GLU A 191 20.70 -24.35 -5.09
C GLU A 191 20.07 -23.55 -3.95
N ALA A 192 20.90 -22.96 -3.10
CA ALA A 192 20.46 -22.13 -2.00
C ALA A 192 21.07 -20.74 -2.18
N ASN A 193 20.25 -19.69 -2.12
CA ASN A 193 20.77 -18.32 -2.17
C ASN A 193 21.05 -17.80 -0.75
N THR A 194 20.12 -18.02 0.16
CA THR A 194 20.21 -17.64 1.58
C THR A 194 19.47 -18.67 2.43
N PHE A 195 19.55 -18.53 3.75
CA PHE A 195 18.87 -19.38 4.72
C PHE A 195 18.57 -18.62 6.01
N LEU A 196 17.65 -19.16 6.81
CA LEU A 196 17.31 -18.72 8.17
C LEU A 196 17.35 -19.94 9.09
N VAL A 197 17.88 -19.78 10.30
CA VAL A 197 17.99 -20.85 11.30
C VAL A 197 17.42 -20.36 12.62
N ASN A 198 16.40 -21.03 13.15
CA ASN A 198 15.74 -20.67 14.39
C ASN A 198 14.98 -21.85 15.01
N ASP A 199 14.71 -21.79 16.31
CA ASP A 199 13.84 -22.72 17.03
C ASP A 199 12.40 -22.22 16.88
N PHE A 200 11.69 -22.69 15.83
CA PHE A 200 10.36 -22.18 15.49
C PHE A 200 9.25 -22.82 16.32
N ASP A 201 9.51 -24.00 16.91
CA ASP A 201 8.53 -24.72 17.72
C ASP A 201 8.81 -24.70 19.23
N GLY A 202 9.96 -24.15 19.63
CA GLY A 202 10.38 -23.97 21.01
C GLY A 202 10.87 -25.26 21.67
N ASP A 203 11.27 -26.27 20.90
CA ASP A 203 11.73 -27.56 21.42
C ASP A 203 13.22 -27.57 21.83
N GLY A 204 13.94 -26.49 21.52
CA GLY A 204 15.36 -26.31 21.82
C GLY A 204 16.30 -26.79 20.72
N THR A 205 15.78 -27.26 19.59
CA THR A 205 16.53 -27.51 18.35
C THR A 205 16.10 -26.51 17.27
N ASP A 206 17.01 -26.14 16.38
CA ASP A 206 16.67 -25.18 15.32
C ASP A 206 16.13 -25.88 14.06
N GLU A 207 15.08 -25.33 13.47
CA GLU A 207 14.72 -25.56 12.08
C GLU A 207 15.51 -24.64 11.14
N ILE A 208 15.56 -25.06 9.88
CA ILE A 208 16.28 -24.42 8.80
C ILE A 208 15.32 -24.10 7.66
N VAL A 209 15.21 -22.82 7.32
CA VAL A 209 14.54 -22.33 6.12
C VAL A 209 15.59 -22.06 5.05
N ILE A 210 15.48 -22.72 3.90
CA ILE A 210 16.34 -22.49 2.74
C ILE A 210 15.54 -21.71 1.71
N ALA A 211 16.10 -20.63 1.16
CA ALA A 211 15.41 -19.78 0.21
C ALA A 211 16.22 -19.57 -1.09
N GLU A 212 15.59 -19.88 -2.22
CA GLU A 212 16.04 -19.55 -3.58
C GLU A 212 14.80 -19.30 -4.47
N LYS A 213 14.41 -20.20 -5.37
CA LYS A 213 13.10 -20.17 -6.06
C LYS A 213 12.00 -20.91 -5.28
N GLU A 214 12.42 -21.66 -4.28
CA GLU A 214 11.54 -22.35 -3.35
C GLU A 214 11.96 -22.00 -1.93
N LEU A 215 10.97 -21.98 -1.03
CA LEU A 215 11.19 -22.07 0.40
C LEU A 215 11.10 -23.53 0.82
N LEU A 216 12.15 -24.01 1.47
CA LEU A 216 12.18 -25.36 2.01
C LEU A 216 12.39 -25.26 3.52
N PHE A 217 11.48 -25.86 4.28
CA PHE A 217 11.51 -25.85 5.74
C PHE A 217 11.90 -27.23 6.25
N TYR A 218 13.08 -27.33 6.87
CA TYR A 218 13.67 -28.57 7.37
C TYR A 218 13.85 -28.50 8.88
N ASN A 219 13.82 -29.64 9.56
CA ASN A 219 14.45 -29.75 10.86
C ASN A 219 15.98 -29.87 10.74
N TYR A 220 16.69 -29.76 11.86
CA TYR A 220 18.14 -29.89 11.91
C TYR A 220 18.69 -31.22 11.36
N ASN A 221 17.89 -32.30 11.38
CA ASN A 221 18.25 -33.62 10.86
C ASN A 221 18.02 -33.80 9.34
N GLY A 222 17.47 -32.81 8.64
CA GLY A 222 17.22 -32.87 7.20
C GLY A 222 15.88 -33.51 6.79
N LEU A 223 14.93 -33.63 7.72
CA LEU A 223 13.54 -33.96 7.40
C LEU A 223 12.83 -32.70 6.87
N LEU A 224 12.32 -32.77 5.63
CA LEU A 224 11.52 -31.70 5.05
C LEU A 224 10.12 -31.72 5.66
N TYR A 225 9.72 -30.61 6.31
CA TYR A 225 8.38 -30.41 6.81
C TYR A 225 7.43 -29.91 5.71
N TRP A 226 7.81 -28.86 4.99
CA TRP A 226 7.03 -28.32 3.88
C TRP A 226 7.90 -27.60 2.85
N ARG A 227 7.31 -27.36 1.68
CA ARG A 227 7.93 -26.60 0.59
C ARG A 227 6.92 -25.66 -0.04
N GLU A 228 7.37 -24.48 -0.41
CA GLU A 228 6.57 -23.51 -1.15
C GLU A 228 7.36 -22.95 -2.32
N THR A 229 6.67 -22.72 -3.45
CA THR A 229 7.29 -22.11 -4.63
C THR A 229 7.12 -20.60 -4.56
N LEU A 230 8.21 -19.87 -4.77
CA LEU A 230 8.22 -18.42 -4.82
C LEU A 230 7.96 -17.93 -6.24
N ASP A 231 7.32 -16.76 -6.36
CA ASP A 231 7.11 -16.10 -7.65
C ASP A 231 8.42 -15.56 -8.25
N GLU A 232 9.44 -15.32 -7.41
CA GLU A 232 10.76 -14.84 -7.81
C GLU A 232 11.86 -15.37 -6.87
N GLU A 233 13.12 -15.20 -7.28
CA GLU A 233 14.28 -15.63 -6.49
C GLU A 233 14.40 -14.81 -5.19
N ALA A 234 14.45 -15.51 -4.06
CA ALA A 234 14.76 -14.94 -2.76
C ALA A 234 16.18 -14.40 -2.74
N THR A 235 16.33 -13.12 -2.40
CA THR A 235 17.58 -12.42 -2.16
C THR A 235 18.01 -12.52 -0.70
N ASP A 236 17.05 -12.45 0.23
CA ASP A 236 17.31 -12.65 1.66
C ASP A 236 16.09 -13.22 2.40
N VAL A 237 16.30 -13.74 3.61
CA VAL A 237 15.25 -14.28 4.48
C VAL A 237 15.53 -13.92 5.93
N PHE A 238 14.50 -13.46 6.63
CA PHE A 238 14.58 -13.05 8.02
C PHE A 238 13.38 -13.54 8.81
N LEU A 239 13.49 -13.45 10.13
CA LEU A 239 12.41 -13.67 11.06
C LEU A 239 12.01 -12.32 11.67
N GLY A 240 10.72 -12.00 11.71
CA GLY A 240 10.21 -10.79 12.37
C GLY A 240 8.73 -10.87 12.64
N ASP A 241 8.27 -10.23 13.71
CA ASP A 241 6.84 -10.08 14.05
C ASP A 241 6.35 -8.82 13.33
N TYR A 242 5.74 -9.00 12.17
CA TYR A 242 5.33 -7.89 11.32
C TYR A 242 3.88 -7.48 11.57
N ASP A 243 3.01 -8.41 11.96
CA ASP A 243 1.57 -8.16 12.14
C ASP A 243 1.16 -7.95 13.61
N SER A 244 2.14 -7.91 14.52
CA SER A 244 1.98 -7.65 15.95
C SER A 244 1.25 -8.76 16.73
N ASP A 245 1.22 -9.98 16.21
CA ASP A 245 0.55 -11.10 16.86
C ASP A 245 1.45 -11.87 17.86
N LYS A 246 2.72 -11.48 17.98
CA LYS A 246 3.78 -12.10 18.81
C LYS A 246 4.28 -13.44 18.31
N ASN A 247 3.75 -13.95 17.22
CA ASN A 247 4.41 -14.93 16.40
C ASN A 247 5.34 -14.16 15.45
N ARG A 248 6.40 -14.82 15.01
CA ARG A 248 7.31 -14.20 14.04
C ARG A 248 7.18 -14.94 12.73
N GLU A 249 7.03 -14.17 11.66
CA GLU A 249 6.86 -14.66 10.32
C GLU A 249 8.22 -14.84 9.64
N ILE A 250 8.27 -15.79 8.72
CA ILE A 250 9.37 -15.95 7.79
C ILE A 250 9.19 -14.90 6.70
N ILE A 251 9.96 -13.82 6.78
CA ILE A 251 9.95 -12.71 5.83
C ILE A 251 10.99 -12.95 4.75
N VAL A 252 10.54 -13.06 3.50
CA VAL A 252 11.36 -13.40 2.34
C VAL A 252 11.41 -12.22 1.39
N PHE A 253 12.62 -11.74 1.13
CA PHE A 253 12.87 -10.63 0.22
C PHE A 253 13.20 -11.16 -1.16
N GLY A 254 12.41 -10.81 -2.17
CA GLY A 254 12.72 -11.05 -3.58
C GLY A 254 13.40 -9.84 -4.22
N LYS A 255 13.36 -9.75 -5.55
CA LYS A 255 13.90 -8.61 -6.32
C LYS A 255 12.92 -7.45 -6.42
N SER A 256 11.62 -7.73 -6.32
CA SER A 256 10.53 -6.78 -6.45
C SER A 256 9.42 -6.94 -5.40
N LYS A 257 9.40 -8.08 -4.71
CA LYS A 257 8.37 -8.45 -3.74
C LYS A 257 8.97 -8.84 -2.40
N ILE A 258 8.15 -8.75 -1.38
CA ILE A 258 8.37 -9.29 -0.04
C ILE A 258 7.22 -10.25 0.23
N PHE A 259 7.53 -11.40 0.81
CA PHE A 259 6.55 -12.42 1.18
C PHE A 259 6.66 -12.69 2.66
N ALA A 260 5.54 -12.96 3.33
CA ALA A 260 5.52 -13.46 4.69
C ALA A 260 4.82 -14.81 4.75
N TYR A 261 5.44 -15.73 5.49
CA TYR A 261 4.94 -17.07 5.72
C TYR A 261 4.91 -17.37 7.22
N ASP A 262 3.87 -18.03 7.68
CA ASP A 262 3.86 -18.67 8.99
C ASP A 262 4.83 -19.87 9.01
N LYS A 263 5.06 -20.44 10.20
CA LYS A 263 5.92 -21.62 10.36
C LYS A 263 5.34 -22.89 9.74
N GLU A 264 4.04 -22.93 9.46
CA GLU A 264 3.36 -24.02 8.77
C GLU A 264 3.47 -23.91 7.23
N GLY A 265 4.05 -22.84 6.70
CA GLY A 265 4.24 -22.57 5.28
C GLY A 265 3.04 -21.89 4.62
N THR A 266 2.06 -21.42 5.38
CA THR A 266 0.95 -20.61 4.86
C THR A 266 1.46 -19.21 4.55
N LYS A 267 1.31 -18.78 3.30
CA LYS A 267 1.54 -17.38 2.93
C LYS A 267 0.47 -16.49 3.57
N GLU A 268 0.89 -15.56 4.41
CA GLU A 268 -0.01 -14.65 5.11
C GLU A 268 -0.27 -13.37 4.31
N TRP A 269 0.79 -12.79 3.75
CA TRP A 269 0.72 -11.62 2.88
C TRP A 269 1.87 -11.55 1.88
N GLU A 270 1.72 -10.70 0.88
CA GLU A 270 2.77 -10.34 -0.07
C GLU A 270 2.70 -8.85 -0.37
N PHE A 271 3.85 -8.22 -0.55
CA PHE A 271 3.97 -6.81 -0.82
C PHE A 271 4.91 -6.57 -2.01
N GLU A 272 4.54 -5.66 -2.91
CA GLU A 272 5.35 -5.28 -4.07
C GLU A 272 5.86 -3.84 -3.89
N TYR A 273 7.17 -3.63 -3.99
CA TYR A 273 7.77 -2.30 -3.86
C TYR A 273 8.17 -1.72 -5.22
N PRO A 274 8.21 -0.38 -5.38
CA PRO A 274 8.46 0.27 -6.67
C PRO A 274 9.79 -0.16 -7.32
N THR A 275 9.72 -0.75 -8.51
CA THR A 275 10.82 -1.48 -9.17
C THR A 275 11.76 -0.64 -10.05
N TYR A 276 11.86 0.68 -9.87
CA TYR A 276 12.74 1.50 -10.73
C TYR A 276 14.23 1.35 -10.41
N LYS A 277 14.59 0.66 -9.31
CA LYS A 277 15.97 0.31 -8.91
C LYS A 277 15.97 -1.06 -8.22
N ILE A 278 17.12 -1.74 -8.26
CA ILE A 278 17.31 -3.07 -7.66
C ILE A 278 17.42 -2.94 -6.14
N LEU A 279 16.79 -3.86 -5.40
CA LEU A 279 17.01 -4.03 -3.96
C LEU A 279 18.45 -4.49 -3.72
N SER A 280 19.24 -3.68 -3.04
CA SER A 280 20.66 -3.91 -2.82
C SER A 280 20.99 -4.30 -1.37
N ALA A 281 20.08 -4.03 -0.44
CA ALA A 281 20.13 -4.52 0.94
C ALA A 281 18.72 -4.61 1.52
N ALA A 282 18.49 -5.59 2.40
CA ALA A 282 17.28 -5.70 3.20
C ALA A 282 17.64 -5.96 4.66
N TYR A 283 16.79 -5.50 5.57
CA TYR A 283 16.89 -5.80 6.98
C TYR A 283 15.50 -5.70 7.62
N ILE A 284 15.32 -6.34 8.77
CA ILE A 284 14.11 -6.25 9.57
C ILE A 284 14.50 -6.09 11.04
N ASP A 285 13.90 -5.11 11.71
CA ASP A 285 14.11 -4.88 13.14
C ASP A 285 13.00 -3.98 13.70
N ASP A 286 12.74 -4.08 15.00
CA ASP A 286 11.91 -3.12 15.74
C ASP A 286 12.74 -1.86 16.00
N LEU A 287 12.45 -0.77 15.26
CA LEU A 287 13.23 0.46 15.28
C LEU A 287 12.75 1.48 16.31
N ASP A 288 11.46 1.49 16.68
CA ASP A 288 10.92 2.45 17.66
C ASP A 288 10.57 1.85 19.04
N GLY A 289 10.76 0.54 19.20
CA GLY A 289 10.58 -0.17 20.47
C GLY A 289 9.11 -0.50 20.77
N ASP A 290 8.26 -0.58 19.75
CA ASP A 290 6.83 -0.89 19.89
C ASP A 290 6.49 -2.40 19.81
N ASP A 291 7.52 -3.26 19.78
CA ASP A 291 7.47 -4.71 19.55
C ASP A 291 7.00 -5.11 18.13
N ILE A 292 6.88 -4.16 17.18
CA ILE A 292 6.56 -4.41 15.77
C ILE A 292 7.83 -4.25 14.94
N ASN A 293 8.12 -5.23 14.09
CA ASN A 293 9.27 -5.17 13.22
C ASN A 293 9.02 -4.29 11.98
N GLU A 294 9.81 -3.24 11.79
CA GLU A 294 9.89 -2.54 10.50
C GLU A 294 10.78 -3.25 9.47
N VAL A 295 10.35 -3.16 8.22
CA VAL A 295 11.12 -3.63 7.06
C VAL A 295 11.93 -2.49 6.46
N ILE A 296 13.24 -2.69 6.35
CA ILE A 296 14.21 -1.67 5.93
C ILE A 296 14.84 -2.08 4.61
N LEU A 297 14.60 -1.28 3.56
CA LEU A 297 15.01 -1.55 2.19
C LEU A 297 16.06 -0.56 1.71
N GLY A 298 17.22 -1.08 1.30
CA GLY A 298 18.22 -0.32 0.56
C GLY A 298 17.95 -0.40 -0.94
N ILE A 299 17.50 0.70 -1.54
CA ILE A 299 17.16 0.76 -2.97
C ILE A 299 17.95 1.90 -3.64
N GLY A 300 19.02 1.53 -4.34
CA GLY A 300 19.98 2.51 -4.84
C GLY A 300 20.57 3.34 -3.69
N ASN A 301 20.36 4.65 -3.70
CA ASN A 301 20.86 5.57 -2.68
C ASN A 301 19.85 5.88 -1.57
N HIS A 302 18.70 5.19 -1.56
CA HIS A 302 17.65 5.39 -0.57
C HIS A 302 17.59 4.25 0.44
N ILE A 303 17.20 4.57 1.66
CA ILE A 303 16.80 3.63 2.70
C ILE A 303 15.33 3.91 2.98
N ILE A 304 14.48 2.96 2.63
CA ILE A 304 13.03 3.04 2.79
C ILE A 304 12.66 2.16 3.98
N VAL A 305 11.92 2.72 4.93
CA VAL A 305 11.39 1.97 6.08
C VAL A 305 9.90 1.77 5.88
N LEU A 306 9.45 0.53 6.02
CA LEU A 306 8.07 0.12 5.88
C LEU A 306 7.57 -0.47 7.20
N GLU A 307 6.33 -0.13 7.53
CA GLU A 307 5.55 -0.73 8.61
C GLU A 307 4.17 -1.02 8.05
N ASN A 308 3.68 -2.26 8.17
CA ASN A 308 2.34 -2.63 7.68
C ASN A 308 2.04 -2.14 6.25
N GLU A 309 2.99 -2.31 5.33
CA GLU A 309 2.98 -1.94 3.90
C GLU A 309 3.10 -0.43 3.63
N LYS A 310 3.05 0.39 4.68
CA LYS A 310 3.16 1.84 4.57
C LYS A 310 4.61 2.27 4.65
N LYS A 311 5.02 3.18 3.75
CA LYS A 311 6.31 3.86 3.89
C LYS A 311 6.23 4.84 5.06
N VAL A 312 6.97 4.53 6.13
CA VAL A 312 7.03 5.34 7.35
C VAL A 312 8.34 6.10 7.50
N ALA A 313 9.35 5.84 6.66
CA ALA A 313 10.50 6.73 6.50
C ALA A 313 11.18 6.57 5.14
N ASP A 314 11.85 7.64 4.68
CA ASP A 314 12.66 7.66 3.46
C ASP A 314 13.92 8.51 3.68
N TYR A 315 15.06 7.83 3.82
CA TYR A 315 16.37 8.45 3.94
C TYR A 315 17.12 8.34 2.63
N SER A 316 18.06 9.27 2.39
CA SER A 316 18.99 9.14 1.27
C SER A 316 20.42 9.46 1.65
N THR A 317 21.35 8.77 0.97
CA THR A 317 22.76 9.13 1.05
C THR A 317 23.04 10.43 0.31
N THR A 318 24.19 11.04 0.59
CA THR A 318 24.57 12.35 0.02
C THR A 318 24.65 12.35 -1.51
N TYR A 319 25.06 11.24 -2.14
CA TYR A 319 25.26 11.18 -3.57
C TYR A 319 24.28 10.20 -4.21
N SER A 320 23.57 10.64 -5.24
CA SER A 320 22.58 9.82 -5.94
C SER A 320 23.15 8.57 -6.63
N SER A 321 24.47 8.50 -6.78
CA SER A 321 25.22 7.36 -7.31
C SER A 321 25.59 6.32 -6.25
N ASP A 322 25.44 6.64 -4.97
CA ASP A 322 25.93 5.80 -3.88
C ASP A 322 24.89 4.72 -3.55
N GLU A 323 25.11 3.52 -4.05
CA GLU A 323 24.30 2.35 -3.73
C GLU A 323 24.52 1.90 -2.28
N ILE A 324 23.44 1.56 -1.58
CA ILE A 324 23.45 0.94 -0.25
C ILE A 324 23.86 -0.53 -0.40
N PHE A 325 24.91 -0.96 0.29
CA PHE A 325 25.40 -2.36 0.20
C PHE A 325 25.04 -3.22 1.40
N LYS A 326 24.78 -2.60 2.56
CA LYS A 326 24.46 -3.31 3.80
C LYS A 326 23.76 -2.37 4.76
N ILE A 327 22.79 -2.93 5.50
CA ILE A 327 22.02 -2.25 6.54
C ILE A 327 22.13 -3.06 7.83
N ARG A 328 22.25 -2.36 8.96
CA ARG A 328 22.11 -2.89 10.32
C ARG A 328 21.47 -1.83 11.19
N THR A 329 20.91 -2.28 12.30
CA THR A 329 20.22 -1.44 13.27
C THR A 329 20.80 -1.66 14.66
N ARG A 330 20.81 -0.62 15.48
CA ARG A 330 21.21 -0.72 16.88
C ARG A 330 20.68 0.46 17.68
N ASP A 331 20.22 0.20 18.91
CA ASP A 331 20.01 1.24 19.92
C ASP A 331 21.36 1.55 20.57
N THR A 332 21.92 2.72 20.27
CA THR A 332 23.30 3.04 20.62
C THR A 332 23.39 4.05 21.75
N ASP A 333 22.40 4.93 21.87
CA ASP A 333 22.29 5.90 22.94
C ASP A 333 21.42 5.42 24.11
N ASN A 334 20.84 4.21 24.01
CA ASN A 334 19.92 3.59 24.96
C ASN A 334 18.64 4.40 25.18
N ASP A 335 18.16 5.11 24.15
CA ASP A 335 16.88 5.80 24.18
C ASP A 335 15.68 4.86 23.92
N GLY A 336 15.95 3.61 23.57
CA GLY A 336 14.95 2.57 23.26
C GLY A 336 14.59 2.50 21.78
N LYS A 337 15.09 3.41 20.95
CA LYS A 337 14.96 3.40 19.49
C LYS A 337 16.29 2.97 18.87
N LYS A 338 16.21 2.41 17.67
CA LYS A 338 17.41 1.94 16.96
C LYS A 338 17.77 2.91 15.84
N GLU A 339 19.05 3.25 15.77
CA GLU A 339 19.67 3.90 14.63
C GLU A 339 19.79 2.91 13.47
N ILE A 340 19.63 3.42 12.25
CA ILE A 340 19.91 2.71 11.01
C ILE A 340 21.32 3.05 10.56
N ILE A 341 22.17 2.03 10.45
CA ILE A 341 23.55 2.13 9.96
C ILE A 341 23.59 1.52 8.57
N ALA A 342 24.08 2.28 7.59
CA ALA A 342 24.14 1.82 6.21
C ALA A 342 25.49 2.15 5.56
N SER A 343 26.10 1.13 4.95
CA SER A 343 27.29 1.33 4.12
C SER A 343 26.88 1.69 2.70
N SER A 344 27.46 2.76 2.18
CA SER A 344 27.47 3.09 0.76
C SER A 344 28.92 3.28 0.31
N TRP A 345 29.17 3.21 -1.00
CA TRP A 345 30.51 3.19 -1.63
C TRP A 345 31.70 3.49 -0.69
N ARG A 346 31.95 4.74 -0.30
CA ARG A 346 33.05 5.14 0.62
C ARG A 346 32.55 5.71 1.96
N PHE A 347 31.29 5.49 2.30
CA PHE A 347 30.65 6.10 3.44
C PHE A 347 30.00 5.05 4.33
N LEU A 348 30.22 5.19 5.63
CA LEU A 348 29.33 4.67 6.63
C LEU A 348 28.37 5.81 7.01
N ASN A 349 27.06 5.58 6.86
CA ASN A 349 26.02 6.55 7.17
C ASN A 349 25.24 6.04 8.37
N VAL A 350 24.94 6.93 9.32
CA VAL A 350 24.07 6.64 10.46
C VAL A 350 22.89 7.58 10.43
N PHE A 351 21.70 7.02 10.60
CA PHE A 351 20.42 7.71 10.57
C PHE A 351 19.66 7.39 11.86
N MET A 352 19.26 8.40 12.61
CA MET A 352 18.30 8.28 13.69
C MET A 352 16.95 7.91 13.08
N TYR A 353 16.34 6.83 13.56
CA TYR A 353 15.01 6.49 13.08
C TYR A 353 14.00 7.52 13.60
N THR A 354 13.41 8.25 12.67
CA THR A 354 12.23 9.05 12.94
C THR A 354 11.11 8.49 12.08
N LYS A 355 10.15 7.84 12.73
CA LYS A 355 8.87 7.46 12.14
C LYS A 355 8.20 8.72 11.61
N GLN A 356 8.23 8.89 10.31
CA GLN A 356 7.49 9.92 9.60
C GLN A 356 6.07 9.39 9.53
N ILE A 357 5.35 9.55 10.64
CA ILE A 357 3.90 9.38 10.66
C ILE A 357 3.42 10.31 9.54
N PRO A 358 2.92 9.79 8.40
CA PRO A 358 2.11 10.64 7.53
C PRO A 358 1.06 11.22 8.47
N GLU A 359 0.75 12.51 8.41
CA GLU A 359 -0.28 13.12 9.25
C GLU A 359 -1.65 12.45 8.98
N GLU A 360 -1.85 11.21 9.44
CA GLU A 360 -3.09 10.44 9.35
C GLU A 360 -4.07 10.96 10.41
N LYS A 361 -3.59 11.71 11.42
CA LYS A 361 -4.43 12.37 12.41
C LYS A 361 -5.31 13.48 11.83
N GLU A 362 -4.88 14.17 10.77
CA GLU A 362 -5.76 15.13 10.11
C GLU A 362 -6.71 14.41 9.12
N GLU A 363 -6.26 13.36 8.43
CA GLU A 363 -7.11 12.65 7.47
C GLU A 363 -8.18 11.74 8.08
N GLU A 364 -7.99 11.13 9.26
CA GLU A 364 -9.03 10.31 9.90
C GLU A 364 -10.11 11.15 10.58
N GLU A 365 -9.75 12.26 11.24
CA GLU A 365 -10.72 13.23 11.78
C GLU A 365 -11.46 13.96 10.63
N GLU A 366 -10.77 14.36 9.54
CA GLU A 366 -11.43 14.93 8.37
C GLU A 366 -12.31 13.92 7.63
N LYS A 367 -11.92 12.64 7.52
CA LYS A 367 -12.78 11.60 6.91
C LYS A 367 -13.98 11.27 7.77
N GLU A 368 -13.87 11.22 9.10
CA GLU A 368 -15.03 11.05 9.98
C GLU A 368 -15.95 12.28 9.94
N GLU A 369 -15.40 13.51 9.95
CA GLU A 369 -16.19 14.74 9.79
C GLU A 369 -16.84 14.84 8.40
N GLU A 370 -16.14 14.45 7.33
CA GLU A 370 -16.65 14.43 5.95
C GLU A 370 -17.73 13.35 5.77
N ILE A 371 -17.57 12.15 6.36
CA ILE A 371 -18.60 11.10 6.35
C ILE A 371 -19.84 11.54 7.14
N VAL A 372 -19.66 12.20 8.29
CA VAL A 372 -20.77 12.76 9.08
C VAL A 372 -21.47 13.90 8.34
N ASP A 373 -20.73 14.78 7.66
CA ASP A 373 -21.29 15.87 6.84
C ASP A 373 -22.04 15.33 5.61
N ILE A 374 -21.51 14.32 4.93
CA ILE A 374 -22.18 13.65 3.80
C ILE A 374 -23.48 12.98 4.23
N GLU A 375 -23.50 12.25 5.36
CA GLU A 375 -24.71 11.57 5.82
C GLU A 375 -25.78 12.57 6.33
N ALA A 376 -25.34 13.69 6.93
CA ALA A 376 -26.24 14.79 7.31
C ALA A 376 -26.86 15.48 6.08
N LYS A 377 -26.04 15.83 5.09
CA LYS A 377 -26.49 16.40 3.80
C LYS A 377 -27.41 15.45 3.05
N LYS A 378 -27.11 14.15 3.05
CA LYS A 378 -27.97 13.13 2.45
C LYS A 378 -29.32 13.02 3.15
N THR A 379 -29.34 13.12 4.48
CA THR A 379 -30.59 13.14 5.26
C THR A 379 -31.44 14.37 4.91
N GLU A 380 -30.82 15.55 4.85
CA GLU A 380 -31.50 16.78 4.43
C GLU A 380 -32.06 16.68 3.00
N ALA A 381 -31.26 16.16 2.06
CA ALA A 381 -31.68 15.97 0.68
C ALA A 381 -32.85 14.98 0.55
N ASP A 382 -32.82 13.87 1.31
CA ASP A 382 -33.89 12.88 1.35
C ASP A 382 -35.20 13.47 1.90
N ASP A 383 -35.14 14.35 2.91
CA ASP A 383 -36.33 14.99 3.47
C ASP A 383 -36.93 16.03 2.51
N LEU A 384 -36.09 16.83 1.85
CA LEU A 384 -36.53 17.72 0.77
C LEU A 384 -37.15 16.96 -0.40
N TYR A 385 -36.57 15.80 -0.77
CA TYR A 385 -37.11 14.92 -1.80
C TYR A 385 -38.50 14.38 -1.42
N LYS A 386 -38.67 13.91 -0.17
CA LYS A 386 -39.96 13.43 0.36
C LYS A 386 -41.01 14.55 0.37
N GLU A 387 -40.64 15.75 0.81
CA GLU A 387 -41.53 16.92 0.82
C GLU A 387 -41.96 17.29 -0.60
N GLY A 388 -41.02 17.31 -1.54
CA GLY A 388 -41.30 17.51 -2.98
C GLY A 388 -42.27 16.46 -3.52
N GLY A 389 -42.12 15.20 -3.12
CA GLY A 389 -43.04 14.11 -3.46
C GLY A 389 -44.46 14.33 -2.92
N SER A 390 -44.60 14.76 -1.67
CA SER A 390 -45.90 15.07 -1.07
C SER A 390 -46.59 16.22 -1.82
N LEU A 391 -45.88 17.34 -2.04
CA LEU A 391 -46.40 18.49 -2.76
C LEU A 391 -46.80 18.15 -4.20
N PHE A 392 -46.04 17.26 -4.85
CA PHE A 392 -46.35 16.78 -6.19
C PHE A 392 -47.67 16.00 -6.22
N ASN A 393 -47.89 15.12 -5.23
CA ASN A 393 -49.13 14.37 -5.08
C ASN A 393 -50.33 15.28 -4.76
N ASP A 394 -50.10 16.34 -3.99
CA ASP A 394 -51.09 17.39 -3.70
C ASP A 394 -51.35 18.34 -4.89
N LYS A 395 -50.71 18.07 -6.04
CA LYS A 395 -50.82 18.85 -7.29
C LYS A 395 -50.26 20.28 -7.16
N ASN A 396 -49.45 20.56 -6.14
CA ASN A 396 -48.73 21.81 -5.99
C ASN A 396 -47.38 21.74 -6.72
N TYR A 397 -47.45 21.81 -8.05
CA TYR A 397 -46.28 21.56 -8.91
C TYR A 397 -45.19 22.63 -8.79
N THR A 398 -45.53 23.86 -8.43
CA THR A 398 -44.55 24.95 -8.27
C THR A 398 -43.64 24.71 -7.07
N GLU A 399 -44.23 24.42 -5.91
CA GLU A 399 -43.45 24.14 -4.69
C GLU A 399 -42.75 22.79 -4.76
N ALA A 400 -43.38 21.78 -5.36
CA ALA A 400 -42.74 20.50 -5.62
C ALA A 400 -41.47 20.65 -6.45
N LYS A 401 -41.52 21.43 -7.54
CA LYS A 401 -40.34 21.71 -8.38
C LYS A 401 -39.22 22.37 -7.60
N ALA A 402 -39.55 23.34 -6.74
CA ALA A 402 -38.56 24.02 -5.90
C ALA A 402 -37.87 23.04 -4.94
N LYS A 403 -38.64 22.18 -4.25
CA LYS A 403 -38.10 21.18 -3.33
C LYS A 403 -37.22 20.13 -4.02
N PHE A 404 -37.63 19.62 -5.18
CA PHE A 404 -36.76 18.73 -5.96
C PHE A 404 -35.49 19.42 -6.47
N THR A 405 -35.54 20.71 -6.76
CA THR A 405 -34.33 21.48 -7.16
C THR A 405 -33.37 21.66 -5.99
N GLN A 406 -33.89 21.91 -4.78
CA GLN A 406 -33.10 21.98 -3.55
C GLN A 406 -32.46 20.63 -3.23
N ALA A 407 -33.24 19.54 -3.23
CA ALA A 407 -32.72 18.19 -3.03
C ALA A 407 -31.65 17.83 -4.07
N LYS A 408 -31.89 18.13 -5.35
CA LYS A 408 -30.92 17.90 -6.43
C LYS A 408 -29.58 18.58 -6.15
N SER A 409 -29.59 19.86 -5.75
CA SER A 409 -28.36 20.61 -5.49
C SER A 409 -27.50 19.94 -4.42
N ILE A 410 -28.14 19.39 -3.37
CA ILE A 410 -27.43 18.70 -2.29
C ILE A 410 -26.92 17.33 -2.77
N TYR A 411 -27.72 16.57 -3.55
CA TYR A 411 -27.26 15.32 -4.15
C TYR A 411 -26.10 15.50 -5.13
N GLU A 412 -26.05 16.62 -5.88
CA GLU A 412 -24.92 16.99 -6.74
C GLU A 412 -23.66 17.28 -5.91
N GLU A 413 -23.81 17.93 -4.75
CA GLU A 413 -22.72 18.23 -3.83
C GLU A 413 -22.11 16.96 -3.21
N ILE A 414 -22.93 15.98 -2.85
CA ILE A 414 -22.46 14.70 -2.27
C ILE A 414 -22.18 13.60 -3.32
N GLY A 415 -22.30 13.89 -4.61
CA GLY A 415 -21.99 12.94 -5.70
C GLY A 415 -23.02 11.80 -5.92
N ASP A 416 -24.24 11.90 -5.39
CA ASP A 416 -25.30 10.89 -5.57
C ASP A 416 -25.99 11.06 -6.94
N THR A 417 -25.30 10.59 -7.98
CA THR A 417 -25.77 10.70 -9.37
C THR A 417 -27.11 9.99 -9.64
N GLU A 418 -27.46 8.95 -8.88
CA GLU A 418 -28.74 8.27 -9.03
C GLU A 418 -29.89 9.18 -8.57
N LYS A 419 -29.77 9.75 -7.37
CA LYS A 419 -30.78 10.67 -6.82
C LYS A 419 -30.89 11.98 -7.60
N VAL A 420 -29.79 12.49 -8.15
CA VAL A 420 -29.80 13.64 -9.08
C VAL A 420 -30.69 13.35 -10.29
N ASN A 421 -30.49 12.20 -10.94
CA ASN A 421 -31.29 11.79 -12.09
C ASN A 421 -32.78 11.64 -11.74
N VAL A 422 -33.09 11.09 -10.57
CA VAL A 422 -34.47 10.98 -10.08
C VAL A 422 -35.08 12.38 -9.86
N CYS A 423 -34.35 13.30 -9.23
CA CYS A 423 -34.82 14.68 -9.04
C CYS A 423 -35.10 15.38 -10.38
N ASP A 424 -34.22 15.21 -11.37
CA ASP A 424 -34.42 15.78 -12.71
C ASP A 424 -35.70 15.27 -13.39
N GLN A 425 -36.01 13.98 -13.24
CA GLN A 425 -37.27 13.43 -13.74
C GLN A 425 -38.48 14.09 -13.08
N PHE A 426 -38.45 14.29 -11.76
CA PHE A 426 -39.55 14.92 -11.03
C PHE A 426 -39.65 16.43 -11.28
N ILE A 427 -38.53 17.14 -11.44
CA ILE A 427 -38.49 18.55 -11.87
C ILE A 427 -39.15 18.70 -13.25
N SER A 428 -38.84 17.79 -14.18
CA SER A 428 -39.45 17.77 -15.52
C SER A 428 -40.96 17.50 -15.46
N LYS A 429 -41.39 16.53 -14.64
CA LYS A 429 -42.82 16.27 -14.41
C LYS A 429 -43.54 17.47 -13.77
N ALA A 430 -42.92 18.11 -12.78
CA ALA A 430 -43.49 19.28 -12.13
C ALA A 430 -43.60 20.47 -13.09
N TYR A 431 -42.60 20.66 -13.97
CA TYR A 431 -42.67 21.65 -15.04
C TYR A 431 -43.84 21.41 -16.01
N LYS A 432 -44.12 20.15 -16.36
CA LYS A 432 -45.32 19.80 -17.13
C LYS A 432 -46.59 20.21 -16.37
N GLY A 433 -46.66 19.92 -15.07
CA GLY A 433 -47.79 20.30 -14.21
C GLY A 433 -48.04 21.80 -14.15
N ILE A 434 -47.00 22.60 -13.93
CA ILE A 434 -47.06 24.08 -13.91
C ILE A 434 -47.60 24.64 -15.23
N ASN A 435 -47.11 24.13 -16.37
CA ASN A 435 -47.59 24.58 -17.67
C ASN A 435 -49.02 24.13 -17.93
N GLY A 436 -49.38 22.91 -17.53
CA GLY A 436 -50.76 22.44 -17.55
C GLY A 436 -51.68 23.40 -16.78
N ASP A 437 -51.30 23.82 -15.59
CA ASP A 437 -52.10 24.73 -14.73
C ASP A 437 -52.24 26.11 -15.33
N LYS A 438 -51.16 26.61 -15.93
CA LYS A 438 -51.17 27.88 -16.65
C LYS A 438 -52.15 27.85 -17.81
N TYR A 439 -52.06 26.86 -18.71
CA TYR A 439 -52.96 26.75 -19.86
C TYR A 439 -54.41 26.47 -19.43
N PHE A 440 -54.61 25.69 -18.36
CA PHE A 440 -55.94 25.45 -17.81
C PHE A 440 -56.59 26.74 -17.30
N SER A 441 -55.83 27.57 -16.57
CA SER A 441 -56.30 28.87 -16.07
C SER A 441 -56.62 29.84 -17.22
N GLN A 442 -55.75 29.88 -18.25
CA GLN A 442 -55.99 30.69 -19.46
C GLN A 442 -57.26 30.24 -20.19
N ALA A 443 -57.50 28.93 -20.27
CA ALA A 443 -58.71 28.38 -20.87
C ALA A 443 -59.98 28.80 -20.09
N GLN A 444 -59.93 28.80 -18.76
CA GLN A 444 -61.03 29.27 -17.91
C GLN A 444 -61.31 30.77 -18.07
N GLU A 445 -60.28 31.58 -18.27
CA GLU A 445 -60.42 33.02 -18.49
C GLU A 445 -61.08 33.30 -19.85
N LYS A 446 -60.59 32.66 -20.92
CA LYS A 446 -61.21 32.72 -22.26
C LYS A 446 -62.63 32.20 -22.29
N GLU A 447 -62.94 31.16 -21.51
CA GLU A 447 -64.32 30.67 -21.35
C GLU A 447 -65.24 31.76 -20.76
N LYS A 448 -64.77 32.54 -19.79
CA LYS A 448 -65.54 33.66 -19.20
C LYS A 448 -65.71 34.82 -20.18
N GLU A 449 -64.72 35.07 -21.02
CA GLU A 449 -64.75 36.10 -22.06
C GLU A 449 -65.61 35.71 -23.28
N GLY A 450 -65.99 34.43 -23.39
CA GLY A 450 -66.81 33.91 -24.49
C GLY A 450 -66.02 33.45 -25.71
N ASP A 451 -64.68 33.45 -25.66
CA ASP A 451 -63.82 32.86 -26.69
C ASP A 451 -63.75 31.33 -26.51
N PHE A 452 -64.81 30.64 -26.95
CA PHE A 452 -64.90 29.19 -26.80
C PHE A 452 -63.88 28.43 -27.66
N GLU A 453 -63.45 28.98 -28.80
CA GLU A 453 -62.49 28.32 -29.67
C GLU A 453 -61.07 28.42 -29.10
N GLY A 454 -60.69 29.59 -28.59
CA GLY A 454 -59.45 29.76 -27.85
C GLY A 454 -59.41 28.95 -26.56
N ALA A 455 -60.52 28.87 -25.82
CA ALA A 455 -60.61 28.07 -24.60
C ALA A 455 -60.42 26.56 -24.86
N ILE A 456 -61.05 26.00 -25.91
CA ILE A 456 -60.86 24.58 -26.28
C ILE A 456 -59.40 24.29 -26.59
N LYS A 457 -58.75 25.14 -27.39
CA LYS A 457 -57.33 24.96 -27.76
C LYS A 457 -56.41 24.98 -26.53
N ASP A 458 -56.67 25.87 -25.58
CA ASP A 458 -55.89 25.95 -24.34
C ASP A 458 -56.15 24.74 -23.43
N TYR A 459 -57.40 24.25 -23.33
CA TYR A 459 -57.71 23.00 -22.62
C TYR A 459 -57.06 21.77 -23.27
N GLU A 460 -56.97 21.71 -24.61
CA GLU A 460 -56.24 20.63 -25.31
C GLU A 460 -54.75 20.69 -25.02
N THR A 461 -54.18 21.90 -24.98
CA THR A 461 -52.77 22.12 -24.64
C THR A 461 -52.51 21.72 -23.18
N ALA A 462 -53.37 22.14 -22.24
CA ALA A 462 -53.30 21.74 -20.84
C ALA A 462 -53.39 20.22 -20.67
N LYS A 463 -54.33 19.58 -21.38
CA LYS A 463 -54.47 18.11 -21.41
C LYS A 463 -53.17 17.42 -21.85
N GLY A 464 -52.52 17.95 -22.88
CA GLY A 464 -51.23 17.44 -23.38
C GLY A 464 -50.12 17.50 -22.33
N PHE A 465 -50.10 18.53 -21.49
CA PHE A 465 -49.16 18.62 -20.38
C PHE A 465 -49.49 17.67 -19.21
N TYR A 466 -50.77 17.38 -18.96
CA TYR A 466 -51.19 16.50 -17.87
C TYR A 466 -51.16 15.00 -18.17
N SER A 467 -51.11 14.61 -19.45
CA SER A 467 -51.25 13.23 -19.93
C SER A 467 -50.37 12.19 -19.23
N GLU A 468 -49.18 12.59 -18.77
CA GLU A 468 -48.19 11.71 -18.14
C GLU A 468 -48.07 11.90 -16.62
N ILE A 469 -48.84 12.83 -16.03
CA ILE A 469 -48.63 13.26 -14.62
C ILE A 469 -49.91 13.40 -13.80
N ASN A 470 -51.09 13.60 -14.41
CA ASN A 470 -52.34 13.84 -13.68
C ASN A 470 -53.58 13.47 -14.50
N GLN A 471 -54.02 12.22 -14.36
CA GLN A 471 -55.19 11.71 -15.09
C GLN A 471 -56.49 12.45 -14.73
N GLU A 472 -56.66 12.85 -13.47
CA GLU A 472 -57.86 13.58 -13.04
C GLU A 472 -57.99 14.94 -13.75
N LYS A 473 -56.88 15.67 -13.91
CA LYS A 473 -56.88 16.93 -14.68
C LYS A 473 -57.05 16.70 -16.18
N VAL A 474 -56.55 15.58 -16.73
CA VAL A 474 -56.84 15.17 -18.12
C VAL A 474 -58.34 14.99 -18.32
N ASP A 475 -58.99 14.25 -17.43
CA ASP A 475 -60.43 13.97 -17.50
C ASP A 475 -61.24 15.26 -17.39
N LEU A 476 -60.82 16.17 -16.50
CA LEU A 476 -61.44 17.49 -16.36
C LEU A 476 -61.30 18.34 -17.63
N CYS A 477 -60.12 18.35 -18.28
CA CYS A 477 -59.94 19.01 -19.58
C CYS A 477 -60.89 18.42 -20.63
N ILE A 478 -61.00 17.09 -20.71
CA ILE A 478 -61.89 16.40 -21.68
C ILE A 478 -63.35 16.80 -21.43
N GLN A 479 -63.78 16.81 -20.18
CA GLN A 479 -65.12 17.26 -19.81
C GLN A 479 -65.37 18.70 -20.27
N LYS A 480 -64.43 19.61 -19.97
CA LYS A 480 -64.54 21.03 -20.33
C LYS A 480 -64.59 21.25 -21.84
N ILE A 481 -63.75 20.55 -22.60
CA ILE A 481 -63.77 20.58 -24.07
C ILE A 481 -65.15 20.16 -24.59
N THR A 482 -65.68 19.03 -24.09
CA THR A 482 -66.98 18.51 -24.53
C THR A 482 -68.14 19.47 -24.21
N GLU A 483 -68.12 20.10 -23.02
CA GLU A 483 -69.09 21.13 -22.64
C GLU A 483 -69.07 22.33 -23.59
N LEU A 484 -67.88 22.79 -23.96
CA LEU A 484 -67.70 23.96 -24.83
C LEU A 484 -68.05 23.67 -26.29
N GLU A 485 -67.74 22.48 -26.80
CA GLU A 485 -68.18 22.03 -28.13
C GLU A 485 -69.71 21.95 -28.24
N GLY A 486 -70.38 21.53 -27.17
CA GLY A 486 -71.84 21.54 -27.07
C GLY A 486 -72.42 22.96 -27.12
N LYS A 487 -71.80 23.91 -26.39
CA LYS A 487 -72.19 25.33 -26.41
C LYS A 487 -71.93 25.99 -27.79
N LYS A 488 -70.86 25.62 -28.49
CA LYS A 488 -70.57 26.06 -29.87
C LYS A 488 -71.66 25.63 -30.85
N LYS A 489 -72.18 24.40 -30.71
CA LYS A 489 -73.34 23.92 -31.51
C LYS A 489 -74.63 24.67 -31.19
N PHE A 490 -74.86 25.04 -29.93
CA PHE A 490 -76.06 25.77 -29.51
C PHE A 490 -76.05 27.25 -29.93
N SER A 491 -74.90 27.93 -29.89
CA SER A 491 -74.77 29.32 -30.37
C SER A 491 -74.89 29.44 -31.89
N GLY A 492 -74.42 28.43 -32.64
CA GLY A 492 -74.55 28.38 -34.10
C GLY A 492 -76.00 28.25 -34.61
N ILE A 493 -76.91 27.67 -33.83
CA ILE A 493 -78.33 27.49 -34.23
C ILE A 493 -79.11 28.81 -34.09
N PHE A 494 -78.83 29.63 -33.07
CA PHE A 494 -79.53 30.90 -32.85
C PHE A 494 -79.08 32.02 -33.82
N GLY A 495 -77.91 31.93 -34.44
CA GLY A 495 -77.46 32.89 -35.46
C GLY A 495 -78.36 32.92 -36.71
N TYR A 496 -79.09 31.83 -37.00
CA TYR A 496 -80.00 31.74 -38.14
C TYR A 496 -81.45 32.12 -37.79
N ILE A 497 -81.85 32.19 -36.52
CA ILE A 497 -83.25 32.44 -36.14
C ILE A 497 -83.69 33.88 -36.47
N PRO A 498 -82.90 34.95 -36.20
CA PRO A 498 -83.25 36.30 -36.66
C PRO A 498 -83.25 36.40 -38.18
N MET A 499 -82.34 35.70 -38.86
CA MET A 499 -82.23 35.73 -40.32
C MET A 499 -83.40 34.99 -41.00
N ILE A 500 -83.85 33.86 -40.45
CA ILE A 500 -85.03 33.12 -40.92
C ILE A 500 -86.31 33.92 -40.64
N ILE A 501 -86.46 34.53 -39.46
CA ILE A 501 -87.61 35.40 -39.15
C ILE A 501 -87.63 36.63 -40.07
N PHE A 502 -86.47 37.24 -40.35
CA PHE A 502 -86.36 38.39 -41.25
C PHE A 502 -86.66 38.01 -42.71
N ILE A 503 -86.20 36.85 -43.20
CA ILE A 503 -86.53 36.34 -44.53
C ILE A 503 -88.03 36.00 -44.64
N VAL A 504 -88.64 35.37 -43.63
CA VAL A 504 -90.08 35.09 -43.61
C VAL A 504 -90.90 36.40 -43.58
N ALA A 505 -90.46 37.41 -42.84
CA ALA A 505 -91.10 38.73 -42.83
C ALA A 505 -91.01 39.44 -44.19
N ILE A 506 -89.85 39.38 -44.87
CA ILE A 506 -89.67 39.94 -46.22
C ILE A 506 -90.56 39.22 -47.24
N VAL A 507 -90.64 37.88 -47.21
CA VAL A 507 -91.49 37.10 -48.12
C VAL A 507 -92.98 37.40 -47.89
N ALA A 508 -93.41 37.60 -46.63
CA ALA A 508 -94.78 38.00 -46.32
C ALA A 508 -95.13 39.42 -46.84
N VAL A 509 -94.21 40.38 -46.73
CA VAL A 509 -94.39 41.76 -47.24
C VAL A 509 -94.42 41.79 -48.77
N ILE A 510 -93.57 41.01 -49.45
CA ILE A 510 -93.57 40.89 -50.92
C ILE A 510 -94.85 40.18 -51.40
N GLY A 511 -95.30 39.14 -50.70
CA GLY A 511 -96.56 38.45 -51.01
C GLY A 511 -97.80 39.36 -50.85
N TYR A 512 -97.82 40.22 -49.83
CA TYR A 512 -98.91 41.16 -49.58
C TYR A 512 -98.95 42.30 -50.62
N THR A 513 -97.79 42.82 -51.03
CA THR A 513 -97.69 43.88 -52.06
C THR A 513 -98.05 43.37 -53.46
N VAL A 514 -97.65 42.15 -53.84
CA VAL A 514 -98.07 41.52 -55.11
C VAL A 514 -99.58 41.24 -55.15
N LYS A 515 -100.21 40.90 -54.01
CA LYS A 515 -101.67 40.69 -53.93
C LYS A 515 -102.47 41.99 -54.05
N ILE A 516 -101.92 43.12 -53.63
CA ILE A 516 -102.55 44.45 -53.80
C ILE A 516 -102.39 44.98 -55.22
N MET A 517 -101.26 44.71 -55.90
CA MET A 517 -101.04 45.17 -57.28
C MET A 517 -101.79 44.38 -58.36
N LYS A 518 -102.34 43.19 -58.06
CA LYS A 518 -103.24 42.45 -58.97
C LYS A 518 -104.72 42.82 -58.83
N LYS A 519 -105.07 43.80 -57.97
CA LYS A 519 -106.46 44.23 -57.72
C LYS A 519 -106.73 45.71 -58.07
N LYS A 520 -105.88 46.32 -58.90
CA LYS A 520 -106.15 47.59 -59.58
C LYS A 520 -105.98 47.42 -61.08
#